data_AF-A0A522RZN1-F1
#
_entry.id   AF-A0A522RZN1-F1
#
_cell.length_a   1.000
_cell.length_b   1.000
_cell.length_c   1.000
_cell.angle_alpha   90.00
_cell.angle_beta   90.00
_cell.angle_gamma   90.00
#
_symmetry.space_group_name_H-M   'P 1'
#
loop_
_entity.id
_entity.type
_entity.pdbx_description
1 polymer ?
#
loop_
_entity_poly.entity_id
_entity_poly.type
_entity_poly.pdbx_seq_one_letter_code
_entity_poly.pdbx_strand_id
1 'polypeptide(L)'
;MDTKVEPQEAAGEQAPTYGDAVDRVIDLADQWRETARHTGGELADAILNCACALEREFGVLKRVVGIYMVDRAFGGHEEGGWYYDTGVLFKDFEPIICRGNEEARAAHAKCEAYIAEHKMNDGRHDPNSVLCEGWYASWAFSGDAAPDHFPAVKPRYE
;
A
#
# COMPACT_ATOMS: atom_id res chain seq x y z
N MET A 1 8.89 50.59 46.84
CA MET A 1 7.95 49.62 46.26
C MET A 1 8.63 49.06 45.03
N ASP A 2 9.41 48.00 45.21
CA ASP A 2 10.12 47.33 44.13
C ASP A 2 9.19 46.30 43.50
N THR A 3 8.68 46.62 42.32
CA THR A 3 7.84 45.72 41.54
C THR A 3 8.74 44.67 40.89
N LYS A 4 8.82 43.50 41.52
CA LYS A 4 9.49 42.32 40.97
C LYS A 4 8.65 41.81 39.80
N VAL A 5 9.10 42.02 38.57
CA VAL A 5 8.50 41.40 37.38
C VAL A 5 9.05 39.99 37.28
N GLU A 6 8.22 38.99 37.55
CA GLU A 6 8.59 37.60 37.30
C GLU A 6 8.58 37.31 35.79
N PRO A 7 9.59 36.59 35.27
CA PRO A 7 9.61 36.21 33.86
C PRO A 7 8.49 35.22 33.59
N GLN A 8 7.60 35.56 32.64
CA GLN A 8 6.65 34.59 32.11
C GLN A 8 7.43 33.49 31.37
N GLU A 9 7.30 32.25 31.85
CA GLU A 9 7.75 31.08 31.12
C GLU A 9 7.01 31.05 29.77
N ALA A 10 7.71 31.39 28.70
CA ALA A 10 7.23 31.14 27.36
C ALA A 10 7.04 29.62 27.24
N ALA A 11 5.79 29.19 27.06
CA ALA A 11 5.47 27.82 26.71
C ALA A 11 6.28 27.46 25.45
N GLY A 12 7.36 26.71 25.64
CA GLY A 12 8.22 26.28 24.54
C GLY A 12 7.40 25.37 23.64
N GLU A 13 6.99 25.88 22.50
CA GLU A 13 6.37 25.09 21.43
C GLU A 13 7.40 24.02 21.03
N GLN A 14 7.16 22.77 21.43
CA GLN A 14 8.05 21.67 21.08
C GLN A 14 8.11 21.55 19.57
N ALA A 15 9.32 21.51 19.02
CA ALA A 15 9.51 21.33 17.60
C ALA A 15 8.82 20.02 17.14
N PRO A 16 8.13 20.03 15.98
CA PRO A 16 7.45 18.84 15.49
C PRO A 16 8.43 17.69 15.35
N THR A 17 7.98 16.50 15.74
CA THR A 17 8.75 15.27 15.57
C THR A 17 8.82 14.89 14.09
N TYR A 18 9.70 13.94 13.76
CA TYR A 18 9.73 13.36 12.40
C TYR A 18 8.38 12.74 12.03
N GLY A 19 7.68 12.12 13.00
CA GLY A 19 6.32 11.60 12.79
C GLY A 19 5.32 12.68 12.43
N ASP A 20 5.33 13.81 13.15
CA ASP A 20 4.45 14.95 12.86
C ASP A 20 4.73 15.56 11.47
N ALA A 21 5.99 15.59 11.05
CA ALA A 21 6.37 16.04 9.71
C ALA A 21 5.88 15.07 8.62
N VAL A 22 5.98 13.77 8.88
CA VAL A 22 5.46 12.70 8.00
C VAL A 22 3.95 12.81 7.84
N ASP A 23 3.20 12.98 8.93
CA ASP A 23 1.74 13.11 8.88
C ASP A 23 1.34 14.34 8.05
N ARG A 24 2.04 15.46 8.21
CA ARG A 24 1.82 16.66 7.37
C ARG A 24 2.10 16.43 5.89
N VAL A 25 3.12 15.65 5.54
CA VAL A 25 3.43 15.32 4.14
C VAL A 25 2.30 14.48 3.54
N ILE A 26 1.75 13.53 4.31
CA ILE A 26 0.63 12.70 3.88
C ILE A 26 -0.62 13.57 3.66
N ASP A 27 -0.98 14.41 4.64
CA ASP A 27 -2.13 15.30 4.54
C ASP A 27 -2.02 16.23 3.32
N LEU A 28 -0.82 16.76 3.07
CA LEU A 28 -0.55 17.60 1.91
C LEU A 28 -0.70 16.82 0.59
N ALA A 29 -0.16 15.61 0.52
CA ALA A 29 -0.29 14.74 -0.64
C ALA A 29 -1.76 14.38 -0.93
N ASP A 30 -2.56 14.15 0.10
CA ASP A 30 -4.00 13.89 -0.02
C ASP A 30 -4.79 15.11 -0.50
N GLN A 31 -4.48 16.29 0.02
CA GLN A 31 -5.06 17.55 -0.47
C GLN A 31 -4.74 17.79 -1.95
N TRP A 32 -3.51 17.48 -2.37
CA TRP A 32 -3.09 17.59 -3.76
C TRP A 32 -3.82 16.58 -4.65
N ARG A 33 -4.00 15.33 -4.22
CA ARG A 33 -4.82 14.35 -4.94
C ARG A 33 -6.26 14.81 -5.11
N GLU A 34 -6.86 15.35 -4.05
CA GLU A 34 -8.21 15.90 -4.12
C GLU A 34 -8.28 17.07 -5.11
N THR A 35 -7.30 17.97 -5.05
CA THR A 35 -7.20 19.09 -6.01
C THR A 35 -7.07 18.58 -7.45
N ALA A 36 -6.27 17.55 -7.67
CA ALA A 36 -6.10 16.91 -8.97
C ALA A 36 -7.40 16.28 -9.49
N ARG A 37 -8.28 15.74 -8.63
CA ARG A 37 -9.60 15.23 -9.06
C ARG A 37 -10.52 16.32 -9.63
N HIS A 38 -10.38 17.55 -9.14
CA HIS A 38 -11.14 18.72 -9.62
C HIS A 38 -10.43 19.47 -10.74
N THR A 39 -9.18 19.09 -11.04
CA THR A 39 -8.36 19.70 -12.08
C THR A 39 -8.31 18.74 -13.26
N GLY A 40 -8.52 19.22 -14.49
CA GLY A 40 -8.41 18.40 -15.69
C GLY A 40 -7.06 18.55 -16.39
N GLY A 41 -6.66 17.54 -17.16
CA GLY A 41 -5.53 17.61 -18.08
C GLY A 41 -4.15 17.63 -17.39
N GLU A 42 -3.16 18.18 -18.09
CA GLU A 42 -1.72 18.12 -17.71
C GLU A 42 -1.42 18.67 -16.31
N LEU A 43 -2.20 19.64 -15.83
CA LEU A 43 -2.03 20.19 -14.49
C LEU A 43 -2.40 19.17 -13.40
N ALA A 44 -3.43 18.35 -13.63
CA ALA A 44 -3.81 17.28 -12.70
C ALA A 44 -2.68 16.23 -12.59
N ASP A 45 -2.11 15.85 -13.73
CA ASP A 45 -0.99 14.91 -13.79
C ASP A 45 0.24 15.46 -13.08
N ALA A 46 0.55 16.75 -13.25
CA ALA A 46 1.66 17.41 -12.56
C ALA A 46 1.47 17.42 -11.03
N ILE A 47 0.25 17.75 -10.56
CA ILE A 47 -0.08 17.75 -9.13
C ILE A 47 0.06 16.33 -8.55
N LEU A 48 -0.45 15.32 -9.26
CA LEU A 48 -0.37 13.92 -8.82
C LEU A 48 1.10 13.45 -8.76
N ASN A 49 1.91 13.80 -9.76
CA ASN A 49 3.34 13.47 -9.78
C ASN A 49 4.08 14.09 -8.60
N CYS A 50 3.80 15.35 -8.25
CA CYS A 50 4.39 16.02 -7.09
C CYS A 50 3.99 15.35 -5.77
N ALA A 51 2.73 14.97 -5.60
CA ALA A 51 2.26 14.25 -4.42
C ALA A 51 2.98 12.90 -4.27
N CYS A 52 3.06 12.13 -5.36
CA CYS A 52 3.77 10.85 -5.37
C CYS A 52 5.28 11.00 -5.11
N ALA A 53 5.91 12.06 -5.62
CA ALA A 53 7.34 12.33 -5.39
C ALA A 53 7.61 12.65 -3.91
N LEU A 54 6.78 13.49 -3.29
CA LEU A 54 6.86 13.78 -1.86
C LEU A 54 6.71 12.50 -1.03
N GLU A 55 5.70 11.69 -1.31
CA GLU A 55 5.52 10.46 -0.54
C GLU A 55 6.65 9.43 -0.74
N ARG A 56 7.26 9.40 -1.94
CA ARG A 56 8.47 8.58 -2.17
C ARG A 56 9.64 9.05 -1.34
N GLU A 57 9.92 10.35 -1.37
CA GLU A 57 11.07 10.93 -0.68
C GLU A 57 10.98 10.71 0.83
N PHE A 58 9.78 10.79 1.39
CA PHE A 58 9.54 10.60 2.82
C PHE A 58 9.20 9.15 3.20
N GLY A 59 9.07 8.23 2.23
CA GLY A 59 8.77 6.81 2.48
C GLY A 59 7.34 6.54 2.99
N VAL A 60 6.42 7.46 2.73
CA VAL A 60 5.05 7.50 3.30
C VAL A 60 3.96 7.11 2.30
N LEU A 61 4.36 6.57 1.15
CA LEU A 61 3.43 6.06 0.13
C LEU A 61 2.37 5.18 0.78
N LYS A 62 1.10 5.55 0.56
CA LYS A 62 -0.02 4.71 0.95
C LYS A 62 0.12 3.34 0.30
N ARG A 63 -0.12 2.31 1.09
CA ARG A 63 -0.18 0.94 0.63
C ARG A 63 -1.53 0.37 1.00
N VAL A 64 -1.96 -0.60 0.23
CA VAL A 64 -3.16 -1.38 0.53
C VAL A 64 -2.79 -2.84 0.51
N VAL A 65 -3.17 -3.57 1.56
CA VAL A 65 -2.88 -4.99 1.72
C VAL A 65 -4.21 -5.75 1.73
N GLY A 66 -4.32 -6.75 0.87
CA GLY A 66 -5.51 -7.61 0.78
C GLY A 66 -5.13 -9.08 0.72
N ILE A 67 -6.13 -9.94 0.90
CA ILE A 67 -6.01 -11.38 0.66
C ILE A 67 -6.45 -11.67 -0.77
N TYR A 68 -5.66 -12.44 -1.50
CA TYR A 68 -5.95 -12.80 -2.88
C TYR A 68 -5.91 -14.31 -3.05
N MET A 69 -6.78 -14.84 -3.92
CA MET A 69 -6.57 -16.14 -4.53
C MET A 69 -5.49 -15.99 -5.59
N VAL A 70 -4.28 -16.44 -5.29
CA VAL A 70 -3.09 -16.27 -6.14
C VAL A 70 -2.85 -17.52 -6.97
N ASP A 71 -2.52 -17.35 -8.24
CA ASP A 71 -2.17 -18.43 -9.16
C ASP A 71 -1.09 -17.98 -10.17
N ARG A 72 -0.45 -18.91 -10.87
CA ARG A 72 0.56 -18.63 -11.89
C ARG A 72 0.03 -18.84 -13.30
N ALA A 73 0.01 -17.76 -14.08
CA ALA A 73 -0.35 -17.80 -15.48
C ALA A 73 0.88 -17.96 -16.39
N PHE A 74 0.71 -18.65 -17.52
CA PHE A 74 1.76 -18.80 -18.52
C PHE A 74 1.98 -17.50 -19.32
N GLY A 75 3.21 -17.00 -19.24
CA GLY A 75 3.66 -15.77 -19.86
C GLY A 75 3.95 -15.90 -21.35
N GLY A 76 4.61 -16.98 -21.75
CA GLY A 76 5.03 -17.24 -23.13
C GLY A 76 6.12 -18.29 -23.21
N HIS A 77 6.49 -18.71 -24.42
CA HIS A 77 7.42 -19.82 -24.67
C HIS A 77 8.90 -19.40 -24.66
N GLU A 78 9.20 -18.13 -24.41
CA GLU A 78 10.56 -17.60 -24.35
C GLU A 78 11.37 -18.31 -23.25
N GLU A 79 12.63 -18.64 -23.53
CA GLU A 79 13.60 -19.30 -22.62
C GLU A 79 13.10 -20.56 -21.87
N GLY A 80 12.27 -21.39 -22.50
CA GLY A 80 11.76 -22.61 -21.87
C GLY A 80 10.46 -22.42 -21.10
N GLY A 81 9.83 -21.26 -21.29
CA GLY A 81 8.54 -20.93 -20.71
C GLY A 81 8.71 -20.09 -19.45
N TRP A 82 8.00 -18.97 -19.40
CA TRP A 82 7.95 -18.14 -18.20
C TRP A 82 6.52 -18.03 -17.67
N TYR A 83 6.39 -17.78 -16.38
CA TYR A 83 5.12 -17.67 -15.67
C TYR A 83 5.11 -16.37 -14.86
N TYR A 84 3.92 -15.86 -14.59
CA TYR A 84 3.74 -14.68 -13.73
C TYR A 84 2.60 -14.90 -12.75
N ASP A 85 2.75 -14.27 -11.58
CA ASP A 85 1.71 -14.32 -10.55
C ASP A 85 0.49 -13.50 -11.00
N THR A 86 -0.66 -14.08 -10.75
CA THR A 86 -1.98 -13.48 -10.90
C THR A 86 -2.72 -13.61 -9.60
N GLY A 87 -3.70 -12.76 -9.37
CA GLY A 87 -4.57 -12.95 -8.22
C GLY A 87 -5.90 -12.27 -8.35
N VAL A 88 -6.87 -12.80 -7.61
CA VAL A 88 -8.23 -12.28 -7.50
C VAL A 88 -8.52 -11.95 -6.04
N LEU A 89 -9.00 -10.74 -5.77
CA LEU A 89 -9.22 -10.25 -4.41
C LEU A 89 -10.30 -11.09 -3.69
N PHE A 90 -10.00 -11.55 -2.48
CA PHE A 90 -10.95 -12.22 -1.61
C PHE A 90 -11.86 -11.18 -0.93
N LYS A 91 -13.10 -11.08 -1.42
CA LYS A 91 -14.03 -9.99 -1.07
C LYS A 91 -14.63 -10.07 0.35
N ASP A 92 -14.54 -11.21 1.02
CA ASP A 92 -15.06 -11.34 2.39
C ASP A 92 -14.06 -10.82 3.45
N PHE A 93 -12.88 -10.38 3.01
CA PHE A 93 -11.90 -9.69 3.86
C PHE A 93 -11.70 -8.26 3.37
N GLU A 94 -11.96 -7.29 4.24
CA GLU A 94 -11.77 -5.88 3.91
C GLU A 94 -10.27 -5.54 3.81
N PRO A 95 -9.79 -5.02 2.67
CA PRO A 95 -8.39 -4.63 2.52
C PRO A 95 -7.95 -3.57 3.53
N ILE A 96 -6.73 -3.70 4.01
CA ILE A 96 -6.15 -2.80 5.01
C ILE A 96 -5.36 -1.71 4.30
N ILE A 97 -5.79 -0.46 4.45
CA ILE A 97 -5.03 0.72 4.01
C ILE A 97 -3.96 1.03 5.07
N CYS A 98 -2.73 1.22 4.62
CA CYS A 98 -1.53 1.36 5.43
C CYS A 98 -0.77 2.63 5.05
N ARG A 99 -0.18 3.26 6.06
CA ARG A 99 0.74 4.39 5.93
C ARG A 99 2.17 3.87 5.89
N GLY A 100 2.72 3.76 4.68
CA GLY A 100 4.09 3.30 4.48
C GLY A 100 4.30 1.79 4.68
N ASN A 101 5.57 1.40 4.69
CA ASN A 101 5.97 -0.01 4.61
C ASN A 101 5.84 -0.77 5.94
N GLU A 102 5.98 -0.10 7.08
CA GLU A 102 5.92 -0.76 8.38
C GLU A 102 4.48 -1.21 8.70
N GLU A 103 3.50 -0.33 8.52
CA GLU A 103 2.10 -0.69 8.64
C GLU A 103 1.70 -1.78 7.64
N ALA A 104 2.20 -1.71 6.40
CA ALA A 104 1.95 -2.74 5.40
C ALA A 104 2.52 -4.12 5.81
N ARG A 105 3.70 -4.18 6.44
CA ARG A 105 4.25 -5.43 6.99
C ARG A 105 3.38 -5.98 8.11
N ALA A 106 2.90 -5.13 9.01
CA ALA A 106 1.96 -5.55 10.06
C ALA A 106 0.63 -6.03 9.48
N ALA A 107 0.12 -5.37 8.44
CA ALA A 107 -1.10 -5.78 7.73
C ALA A 107 -0.92 -7.12 7.00
N HIS A 108 0.23 -7.38 6.38
CA HIS A 108 0.56 -8.70 5.84
C HIS A 108 0.44 -9.79 6.92
N ALA A 109 1.09 -9.60 8.08
CA ALA A 109 1.01 -10.56 9.16
C ALA A 109 -0.42 -10.82 9.64
N LYS A 110 -1.27 -9.77 9.69
CA LYS A 110 -2.71 -9.92 10.01
C LYS A 110 -3.46 -10.73 8.96
N CYS A 111 -3.22 -10.46 7.68
CA CYS A 111 -3.85 -11.19 6.59
C CYS A 111 -3.43 -12.68 6.59
N GLU A 112 -2.14 -12.97 6.75
CA GLU A 112 -1.64 -14.35 6.86
C GLU A 112 -2.20 -15.08 8.09
N ALA A 113 -2.33 -14.39 9.23
CA ALA A 113 -2.96 -14.96 10.42
C ALA A 113 -4.43 -15.30 10.16
N TYR A 114 -5.17 -14.42 9.48
CA TYR A 114 -6.56 -14.69 9.08
C TYR A 114 -6.66 -15.91 8.16
N ILE A 115 -5.80 -16.01 7.14
CA ILE A 115 -5.74 -17.15 6.22
C ILE A 115 -5.54 -18.46 6.98
N ALA A 116 -4.61 -18.47 7.94
CA ALA A 116 -4.30 -19.63 8.76
C ALA A 116 -5.44 -20.00 9.72
N GLU A 117 -6.02 -19.02 10.41
CA GLU A 117 -7.13 -19.21 11.36
C GLU A 117 -8.37 -19.78 10.66
N HIS A 118 -8.69 -19.25 9.49
CA HIS A 118 -9.83 -19.68 8.68
C HIS A 118 -9.55 -20.90 7.80
N LYS A 119 -8.34 -21.47 7.87
CA LYS A 119 -7.94 -22.67 7.12
C LYS A 119 -8.23 -22.55 5.62
N MET A 120 -8.05 -21.35 5.07
CA MET A 120 -8.48 -21.05 3.69
C MET A 120 -7.74 -21.90 2.64
N ASN A 121 -6.59 -22.44 3.03
CA ASN A 121 -5.76 -23.29 2.19
C ASN A 121 -5.79 -24.79 2.56
N ASP A 122 -6.66 -25.21 3.49
CA ASP A 122 -6.80 -26.63 3.81
C ASP A 122 -7.29 -27.41 2.58
N GLY A 123 -6.58 -28.51 2.26
CA GLY A 123 -6.89 -29.35 1.10
C GLY A 123 -6.39 -28.80 -0.24
N ARG A 124 -5.79 -27.60 -0.28
CA ARG A 124 -5.11 -27.09 -1.47
C ARG A 124 -3.74 -27.74 -1.63
N HIS A 125 -3.32 -27.91 -2.88
CA HIS A 125 -1.97 -28.35 -3.18
C HIS A 125 -0.95 -27.24 -2.89
N ASP A 126 0.30 -27.65 -2.63
CA ASP A 126 1.43 -26.73 -2.52
C ASP A 126 1.46 -25.76 -3.72
N PRO A 127 1.72 -24.46 -3.52
CA PRO A 127 1.74 -23.46 -4.59
C PRO A 127 2.76 -23.73 -5.70
N ASN A 128 3.73 -24.63 -5.48
CA ASN A 128 4.70 -25.09 -6.48
C ASN A 128 4.34 -26.42 -7.15
N SER A 129 3.19 -27.00 -6.82
CA SER A 129 2.65 -28.17 -7.49
C SER A 129 1.99 -27.80 -8.82
N VAL A 130 2.15 -28.66 -9.83
CA VAL A 130 1.39 -28.57 -11.10
C VAL A 130 -0.11 -28.83 -10.92
N LEU A 131 -0.50 -29.38 -9.76
CA LEU A 131 -1.91 -29.60 -9.39
C LEU A 131 -2.47 -28.44 -8.56
N CYS A 132 -1.72 -27.36 -8.33
CA CYS A 132 -2.23 -26.20 -7.61
C CYS A 132 -3.28 -25.47 -8.45
N GLU A 133 -4.46 -25.25 -7.87
CA GLU A 133 -5.55 -24.44 -8.44
C GLU A 133 -5.64 -23.09 -7.72
N GLY A 134 -4.47 -22.53 -7.42
CA GLY A 134 -4.29 -21.30 -6.65
C GLY A 134 -4.26 -21.48 -5.13
N TRP A 135 -3.75 -20.45 -4.46
CA TRP A 135 -3.49 -20.41 -3.02
C TRP A 135 -3.84 -19.03 -2.46
N TYR A 136 -4.51 -18.97 -1.31
CA TYR A 136 -4.77 -17.70 -0.64
C TYR A 136 -3.50 -17.16 0.00
N ALA A 137 -3.11 -15.94 -0.37
CA ALA A 137 -1.96 -15.22 0.18
C ALA A 137 -2.26 -13.72 0.29
N SER A 138 -1.53 -13.05 1.16
CA SER A 138 -1.58 -11.58 1.26
C SER A 138 -0.70 -10.91 0.22
N TRP A 139 -1.19 -9.82 -0.37
CA TRP A 139 -0.45 -9.00 -1.34
C TRP A 139 -0.62 -7.52 -1.05
N ALA A 140 0.45 -6.74 -1.28
CA ALA A 140 0.45 -5.30 -1.06
C ALA A 140 0.65 -4.52 -2.37
N PHE A 141 -0.17 -3.50 -2.56
CA PHE A 141 -0.09 -2.56 -3.68
C PHE A 141 0.15 -1.14 -3.17
N SER A 142 0.71 -0.29 -4.02
CA SER A 142 0.75 1.15 -3.74
C SER A 142 -0.59 1.78 -4.10
N GLY A 143 -1.06 2.73 -3.28
CA GLY A 143 -2.32 3.42 -3.48
C GLY A 143 -3.30 3.24 -2.32
N ASP A 144 -4.53 3.65 -2.55
CA ASP A 144 -5.66 3.70 -1.61
C ASP A 144 -6.71 2.60 -1.84
N ALA A 145 -6.60 1.85 -2.94
CA ALA A 145 -7.56 0.81 -3.30
C ALA A 145 -6.87 -0.49 -3.73
N ALA A 146 -7.31 -1.60 -3.16
CA ALA A 146 -6.87 -2.93 -3.55
C ALA A 146 -7.44 -3.25 -4.95
N PRO A 147 -6.61 -3.66 -5.93
CA PRO A 147 -7.11 -4.13 -7.22
C PRO A 147 -8.04 -5.33 -7.06
N ASP A 148 -9.11 -5.41 -7.85
CA ASP A 148 -9.96 -6.61 -7.89
C ASP A 148 -9.20 -7.84 -8.42
N HIS A 149 -8.23 -7.59 -9.31
CA HIS A 149 -7.35 -8.58 -9.88
C HIS A 149 -5.98 -7.99 -10.21
N PHE A 150 -4.96 -8.84 -10.26
CA PHE A 150 -3.64 -8.49 -10.74
C PHE A 150 -3.04 -9.60 -11.63
N PRO A 151 -2.07 -9.28 -12.49
CA PRO A 151 -1.73 -7.91 -12.92
C PRO A 151 -2.85 -7.33 -13.78
N ALA A 152 -2.97 -6.00 -13.81
CA ALA A 152 -3.99 -5.32 -14.64
C ALA A 152 -3.74 -5.54 -16.14
N VAL A 153 -2.48 -5.73 -16.54
CA VAL A 153 -2.06 -6.01 -17.90
C VAL A 153 -1.12 -7.21 -17.87
N LYS A 154 -1.29 -8.14 -18.81
CA LYS A 154 -0.37 -9.27 -18.98
C LYS A 154 1.06 -8.74 -19.18
N PRO A 155 2.04 -9.15 -18.35
CA PRO A 155 3.42 -8.73 -18.52
C PRO A 155 3.96 -9.22 -19.87
N ARG A 156 4.97 -8.51 -20.40
CA ARG A 156 5.67 -8.91 -21.61
C ARG A 156 7.10 -9.28 -21.25
N TYR A 157 7.62 -10.28 -21.95
CA TYR A 157 9.04 -10.62 -21.89
C TYR A 157 9.82 -9.48 -22.58
N GLU A 158 10.86 -8.96 -21.92
CA GLU A 158 11.76 -7.91 -22.45
C GLU A 158 13.07 -8.50 -22.98
#